data_AF-A0A392QJC7-F1
#
_entry.id   AF-A0A392QJC7-F1
#
_cell.length_a   1.000
_cell.length_b   1.000
_cell.length_c   1.000
_cell.angle_alpha   90.00
_cell.angle_beta   90.00
_cell.angle_gamma   90.00
#
_symmetry.space_group_name_H-M   'P 1'
#
loop_
_entity.id
_entity.type
_entity.pdbx_description
1 polymer ?
#
loop_
_entity_poly.entity_id
_entity_poly.type
_entity_poly.pdbx_seq_one_letter_code
_entity_poly.pdbx_strand_id
1 'polypeptide(L)'
;MYASERQLSRLRLAYLKAVLNQEIGAFDTELTSGKVITGISKHMSVIQDAIGEKLGHFTSSCATFFAGIVIAAICCWEVALLCLVVVPLILIIGATYTKKMN
;
A
#
# COMPACT_ATOMS: atom_id res chain seq x y z
N MET A 1 -5.74 -0.46 11.66
CA MET A 1 -5.72 -1.81 12.26
C MET A 1 -7.12 -2.40 12.46
N TYR A 2 -8.02 -1.75 13.20
CA TYR A 2 -9.34 -2.36 13.48
C TYR A 2 -10.20 -2.58 12.23
N ALA A 3 -10.11 -1.67 11.24
CA ALA A 3 -10.79 -1.82 9.96
C ALA A 3 -10.21 -2.94 9.09
N SER A 4 -8.90 -3.23 9.17
CA SER A 4 -8.27 -4.30 8.38
C SER A 4 -8.55 -5.68 9.00
N GLU A 5 -8.54 -5.80 10.32
CA GLU A 5 -8.95 -7.03 11.03
C GLU A 5 -10.41 -7.40 10.72
N ARG A 6 -11.30 -6.41 10.70
CA ARG A 6 -12.72 -6.61 10.38
C ARG A 6 -12.97 -6.98 8.92
N GLN A 7 -12.13 -6.51 8.00
CA GLN A 7 -12.18 -6.93 6.60
C GLN A 7 -11.64 -8.35 6.43
N LEU A 8 -10.56 -8.70 7.14
CA LEU A 8 -9.99 -10.04 7.09
C LEU A 8 -10.93 -11.10 7.65
N SER A 9 -11.63 -10.83 8.76
CA SER A 9 -12.60 -11.76 9.32
C SER A 9 -13.76 -12.03 8.37
N ARG A 10 -14.27 -11.00 7.67
CA ARG A 10 -15.28 -11.15 6.61
C ARG A 10 -14.76 -11.98 5.44
N LEU A 11 -13.53 -11.73 5.01
CA LEU A 11 -12.90 -12.46 3.91
C LEU A 11 -12.72 -13.95 4.26
N ARG A 12 -12.30 -14.25 5.50
CA ARG A 12 -12.21 -15.63 6.01
C ARG A 12 -13.56 -16.34 6.04
N LEU A 13 -14.61 -15.64 6.46
CA LEU A 13 -15.97 -16.22 6.52
C LEU A 13 -16.53 -16.48 5.11
N ALA A 14 -16.38 -15.53 4.19
CA ALA A 14 -16.78 -15.71 2.79
C ALA A 14 -16.01 -16.85 2.11
N TYR A 15 -14.71 -16.97 2.40
CA TYR A 15 -13.88 -18.06 1.89
C TYR A 15 -14.31 -19.43 2.42
N LEU A 16 -14.50 -19.56 3.74
CA LEU A 16 -14.97 -20.81 4.33
C LEU A 16 -16.32 -21.23 3.72
N LYS A 17 -17.23 -20.26 3.52
CA LYS A 17 -18.51 -20.49 2.85
C LYS A 17 -18.34 -20.93 1.39
N ALA A 18 -17.39 -20.38 0.64
CA ALA A 18 -17.11 -20.78 -0.73
C ALA A 18 -16.52 -22.19 -0.81
N VAL A 19 -15.57 -22.53 0.08
CA VAL A 19 -14.97 -23.87 0.17
C VAL A 19 -16.01 -24.94 0.50
N LEU A 20 -16.94 -24.64 1.42
CA LEU A 20 -18.04 -25.55 1.77
C LEU A 20 -19.06 -25.76 0.64
N ASN A 21 -19.12 -24.87 -0.35
CA ASN A 21 -20.02 -25.00 -1.51
C ASN A 21 -19.32 -25.60 -2.75
N GLN A 22 -18.04 -25.95 -2.67
CA GLN A 22 -17.30 -26.52 -3.79
C GLN A 22 -17.64 -28.00 -3.99
N GLU A 23 -17.77 -28.46 -5.23
CA GLU A 23 -18.12 -29.84 -5.57
C GLU A 23 -17.05 -30.86 -5.13
N ILE A 24 -17.49 -32.06 -4.73
CA ILE A 24 -16.64 -33.13 -4.17
C ILE A 24 -15.54 -33.59 -5.16
N GLY A 25 -15.78 -33.52 -6.47
CA GLY A 25 -14.77 -33.87 -7.49
C GLY A 25 -13.54 -32.96 -7.50
N ALA A 26 -13.68 -31.71 -7.04
CA ALA A 26 -12.55 -30.79 -6.87
C ALA A 26 -11.66 -31.22 -5.70
N PHE A 27 -12.23 -31.79 -4.64
CA PHE A 27 -11.50 -32.24 -3.46
C PHE A 27 -10.53 -33.41 -3.74
N ASP A 28 -10.78 -34.20 -4.79
CA ASP A 28 -10.04 -35.44 -5.06
C ASP A 28 -8.90 -35.28 -6.09
N THR A 29 -9.00 -34.31 -7.01
CA THR A 29 -8.07 -34.22 -8.15
C THR A 29 -6.92 -33.23 -7.94
N GLU A 30 -7.15 -32.12 -7.22
CA GLU A 30 -6.15 -31.03 -7.11
C GLU A 30 -6.03 -30.40 -5.71
N LEU A 31 -6.88 -30.82 -4.76
CA LEU A 31 -7.04 -30.19 -3.46
C LEU A 31 -6.65 -31.14 -2.32
N THR A 32 -5.35 -31.23 -2.01
CA THR A 32 -4.99 -31.33 -0.57
C THR A 32 -5.54 -30.05 0.05
N SER A 33 -6.77 -30.11 0.57
CA SER A 33 -7.51 -28.96 1.07
C SER A 33 -6.68 -28.13 2.04
N GLY A 34 -5.80 -28.78 2.82
CA GLY A 34 -4.86 -28.10 3.71
C GLY A 34 -3.86 -27.16 3.01
N LYS A 35 -3.35 -27.50 1.81
CA LYS A 35 -2.32 -26.71 1.11
C LYS A 35 -2.90 -25.49 0.39
N VAL A 36 -4.11 -25.61 -0.14
CA VAL A 36 -4.83 -24.49 -0.77
C VAL A 36 -5.36 -23.53 0.29
N ILE A 37 -5.92 -24.03 1.40
CA ILE A 37 -6.39 -23.20 2.51
C ILE A 37 -5.23 -22.44 3.16
N THR A 38 -4.07 -23.07 3.37
CA THR A 38 -2.89 -22.41 3.94
C THR A 38 -2.27 -21.40 2.96
N GLY A 39 -2.22 -21.72 1.67
CA GLY A 39 -1.77 -20.78 0.64
C GLY A 39 -2.64 -19.53 0.57
N ILE A 40 -3.96 -19.70 0.51
CA ILE A 40 -4.92 -18.58 0.46
C ILE A 40 -4.90 -17.79 1.78
N SER A 41 -4.82 -18.45 2.93
CA SER A 41 -4.67 -17.76 4.23
C SER A 41 -3.43 -16.88 4.28
N LYS A 42 -2.32 -17.33 3.69
CA LYS A 42 -1.10 -16.53 3.54
C LYS A 42 -1.35 -15.30 2.66
N HIS A 43 -2.02 -15.45 1.52
CA HIS A 43 -2.40 -14.33 0.66
C HIS A 43 -3.33 -13.33 1.37
N MET A 44 -4.28 -13.81 2.16
CA MET A 44 -5.18 -12.96 2.94
C MET A 44 -4.42 -12.15 4.01
N SER A 45 -3.40 -12.73 4.64
CA SER A 45 -2.53 -12.03 5.60
C SER A 45 -1.75 -10.91 4.92
N VAL A 46 -1.19 -11.16 3.74
CA VAL A 46 -0.47 -10.14 2.95
C VAL A 46 -1.41 -8.99 2.55
N ILE A 47 -2.65 -9.32 2.17
CA ILE A 47 -3.68 -8.31 1.87
C ILE A 47 -4.03 -7.50 3.12
N GLN A 48 -4.12 -8.13 4.30
CA GLN A 48 -4.38 -7.43 5.56
C GLN A 48 -3.26 -6.43 5.89
N ASP A 49 -2.00 -6.84 5.76
CA ASP A 49 -0.85 -5.94 6.01
C ASP A 49 -0.80 -4.80 5.00
N ALA A 50 -1.06 -5.09 3.72
CA ALA A 50 -1.16 -4.06 2.69
C ALA A 50 -2.27 -3.04 3.00
N ILE A 51 -3.44 -3.49 3.45
CA ILE A 51 -4.57 -2.61 3.77
C ILE A 51 -4.36 -1.87 5.10
N GLY A 52 -3.77 -2.54 6.10
CA GLY A 52 -3.61 -2.00 7.44
C GLY A 52 -2.48 -0.98 7.53
N GLU A 53 -1.30 -1.34 7.05
CA GLU A 53 -0.08 -0.56 7.21
C GLU A 53 0.20 0.28 5.95
N LYS A 54 0.18 -0.35 4.76
CA LYS A 54 0.59 0.33 3.53
C LYS A 54 -0.37 1.43 3.10
N LEU A 55 -1.68 1.17 3.15
CA LEU A 55 -2.69 2.20 2.86
C LEU A 55 -2.71 3.31 3.92
N GLY A 56 -2.46 2.96 5.18
CA GLY A 56 -2.35 3.95 6.26
C GLY A 56 -1.17 4.90 6.02
N HIS A 57 0.01 4.35 5.74
CA HIS A 57 1.18 5.14 5.39
C HIS A 57 0.97 5.96 4.12
N PHE A 58 0.40 5.37 3.07
CA PHE A 58 0.10 6.09 1.83
C PHE A 58 -0.83 7.27 2.08
N THR A 59 -1.91 7.06 2.83
CA THR A 59 -2.88 8.12 3.15
C THR A 59 -2.23 9.23 3.98
N SER A 60 -1.41 8.89 4.97
CA SER A 60 -0.67 9.86 5.77
C SER A 60 0.37 10.65 4.95
N SER A 61 1.08 9.98 4.03
CA SER A 61 2.02 10.65 3.12
C SER A 61 1.29 11.59 2.16
N CYS A 62 0.16 11.18 1.59
CA CYS A 62 -0.68 12.05 0.76
C CYS A 62 -1.21 13.24 1.57
N ALA A 63 -1.74 13.02 2.76
CA ALA A 63 -2.26 14.08 3.62
C ALA A 63 -1.17 15.10 3.98
N THR A 64 0.02 14.62 4.34
CA THR A 64 1.18 15.47 4.62
C THR A 64 1.62 16.27 3.39
N PHE A 65 1.60 15.65 2.21
CA PHE A 65 1.92 16.33 0.95
C PHE A 65 0.93 17.47 0.65
N PHE A 66 -0.38 17.21 0.73
CA PHE A 66 -1.39 18.25 0.51
C PHE A 66 -1.38 19.33 1.58
N ALA A 67 -1.24 18.95 2.86
CA ALA A 67 -1.10 19.90 3.95
C ALA A 67 0.13 20.78 3.77
N GLY A 68 1.27 20.21 3.36
CA GLY A 68 2.49 20.95 3.05
C GLY A 68 2.31 21.95 1.90
N ILE A 69 1.61 21.56 0.82
CA ILE A 69 1.28 22.47 -0.28
C ILE A 69 0.39 23.63 0.18
N VAL A 70 -0.64 23.33 0.97
CA VAL A 70 -1.59 24.34 1.47
C VAL A 70 -0.88 25.30 2.43
N ILE A 71 -0.07 24.79 3.35
CA ILE A 71 0.72 25.60 4.28
C ILE A 71 1.74 26.46 3.51
N ALA A 72 2.43 25.90 2.52
CA ALA A 72 3.37 26.66 1.69
C ALA A 72 2.67 27.80 0.92
N ALA A 73 1.47 27.54 0.40
CA ALA A 73 0.67 28.55 -0.29
C ALA A 73 0.16 29.68 0.63
N ILE A 74 -0.19 29.35 1.88
CA ILE A 74 -0.74 30.32 2.85
C ILE A 74 0.37 31.12 3.54
N CYS A 75 1.47 30.48 3.96
CA CYS A 75 2.49 31.13 4.78
C CYS A 75 3.30 32.17 4.00
N CYS A 76 3.68 31.91 2.75
CA CYS A 76 4.47 32.84 1.93
C CYS A 76 4.47 32.39 0.45
N TRP A 77 3.61 32.94 -0.40
CA TRP A 77 3.63 32.67 -1.85
C TRP A 77 5.00 32.94 -2.50
N GLU A 78 5.72 33.99 -2.07
CA GLU A 78 7.06 34.30 -2.58
C GLU A 78 8.14 33.29 -2.16
N VAL A 79 8.12 32.83 -0.91
CA VAL A 79 9.13 31.87 -0.40
C VAL A 79 8.85 30.47 -0.94
N ALA A 80 7.59 30.10 -1.15
CA ALA A 80 7.21 28.82 -1.75
C ALA A 80 7.68 28.69 -3.21
N LEU A 81 7.53 29.75 -4.02
CA LEU A 81 8.07 29.78 -5.39
C LEU A 81 9.60 29.68 -5.40
N LEU A 82 10.28 30.36 -4.47
CA LEU A 82 11.74 30.28 -4.35
C LEU A 82 12.19 28.85 -4.02
N CYS A 83 11.57 28.20 -3.03
CA CYS A 83 11.87 26.82 -2.68
C CYS A 83 11.59 25.84 -3.83
N LEU A 84 10.51 26.05 -4.59
CA LEU A 84 10.15 25.23 -5.74
C LEU A 84 11.17 25.34 -6.89
N VAL A 85 11.89 26.46 -7.02
CA VAL A 85 12.98 26.63 -8.00
C VAL A 85 14.31 26.09 -7.48
N VAL A 86 14.62 26.29 -6.19
CA VAL A 86 15.89 25.87 -5.59
C VAL A 86 16.01 24.34 -5.49
N VAL A 87 14.94 23.64 -5.12
CA VAL A 87 14.93 22.17 -4.97
C VAL A 87 15.29 21.44 -6.28
N PRO A 88 14.64 21.69 -7.44
CA PRO A 88 15.01 21.04 -8.69
C PRO A 88 16.40 21.46 -9.19
N LEU A 89 16.84 22.69 -8.91
CA LEU A 89 18.19 23.13 -9.26
C LEU A 89 19.26 22.30 -8.56
N ILE A 90 19.12 22.10 -7.24
CA ILE A 90 20.02 21.24 -6.45
C ILE A 90 19.98 19.79 -6.95
N LEU A 91 18.80 19.28 -7.31
CA LEU A 91 18.61 17.91 -7.79
C LEU A 91 19.30 17.67 -9.14
N ILE A 92 19.17 18.61 -10.08
CA ILE A 92 19.86 18.56 -11.38
C ILE A 92 21.38 18.59 -11.17
N ILE A 93 21.86 19.51 -10.32
CA ILE A 93 23.28 19.63 -10.00
C ILE A 93 23.78 18.31 -9.39
N GLY A 94 23.11 17.77 -8.38
CA GLY A 94 23.45 16.48 -7.77
C GLY A 94 23.47 15.33 -8.77
N ALA A 95 22.46 15.24 -9.64
CA ALA A 95 22.38 14.22 -10.68
C ALA A 95 23.53 14.31 -11.70
N THR A 96 23.93 15.53 -12.08
CA THR A 96 25.07 15.74 -12.98
C THR A 96 26.41 15.36 -12.34
N TYR A 97 26.59 15.61 -11.04
CA TYR A 97 27.78 15.18 -10.29
C TYR A 97 27.87 13.65 -10.21
N THR A 98 26.76 12.97 -9.89
CA THR A 98 26.73 11.49 -9.84
C THR A 98 26.98 10.87 -11.21
N LYS A 99 26.46 11.47 -12.29
CA LYS A 99 26.73 11.04 -13.67
C LYS A 99 28.17 11.23 -14.12
N LYS A 100 28.90 12.20 -13.54
CA LYS A 100 30.31 12.48 -13.87
C LYS A 100 31.30 11.61 -13.09
N MET A 101 30.86 10.99 -11.99
CA MET A 101 31.66 10.07 -11.16
C MET A 101 31.55 8.59 -11.57
N ASN A 102 30.73 8.25 -12.57
CA ASN A 102 30.65 6.94 -13.20
C ASN A 102 31.11 7.01 -14.66
#